data_AF-A0A926UA89-F1
#
_entry.id   AF-A0A926UA89-F1
#
_cell.length_a   1.000
_cell.length_b   1.000
_cell.length_c   1.000
_cell.angle_alpha   90.00
_cell.angle_beta   90.00
_cell.angle_gamma   90.00
#
_symmetry.space_group_name_H-M   'P 1'
#
loop_
_entity.id
_entity.type
_entity.pdbx_description
1 polymer ?
#
loop_
_entity_poly.entity_id
_entity_poly.type
_entity_poly.pdbx_seq_one_letter_code
_entity_poly.pdbx_strand_id
1 'polypeptide(L)'
;MKAEFYYNRRKYSCSLAGEADSRELRIRNSEGKVLAIAQGAKTGLLGVCRQEAETVDVSQPRFYNLIKVALSALEVEEKRQLVQDQEQIISDKDQIIQQKDEQIAIIKQQLGILNQKLNQLSGEQQQQLQDLQLAVADQESQIREREAHLAQLQAQLKQPLPQFDPAKLERIVRTKLGELTWNSISSSSQQDLCTAYEHYKLIGAKNFIDDYTEAGLRLGFVIETEIVSPFFAKLYQFLATGGGNASYGNSFFELGGLTLKPNQEYTLGMLPRLLSNQWETYRSDALEQCSPPDKNKLHRTIVLRDALNHADSQQIKRFLRQWQHPLAQWLGLGEVAASTLDQITKLRNRAAHPVPLYLWQFKKLWFLVVGGKTRRGLLGDIYDRQSLS
;
A
#
# COMPACT_ATOMS: atom_id res chain seq x y z
N MET A 1 71.17 63.43 -10.41
CA MET A 1 71.86 62.51 -11.33
C MET A 1 73.35 62.79 -11.32
N LYS A 2 74.19 61.76 -11.28
CA LYS A 2 75.66 61.89 -11.27
C LYS A 2 76.25 60.84 -12.22
N ALA A 3 77.29 61.19 -12.96
CA ALA A 3 78.00 60.25 -13.83
C ALA A 3 79.50 60.42 -13.68
N GLU A 4 80.25 59.36 -13.95
CA GLU A 4 81.71 59.37 -14.03
C GLU A 4 82.15 59.20 -15.48
N PHE A 5 83.19 59.93 -15.90
CA PHE A 5 83.71 59.82 -17.26
C PHE A 5 85.21 60.10 -17.31
N TYR A 6 85.83 59.66 -18.42
CA TYR A 6 87.23 59.92 -18.71
C TYR A 6 87.35 60.90 -19.87
N TYR A 7 88.18 61.93 -19.68
CA TYR A 7 88.56 62.86 -20.74
C TYR A 7 90.06 63.11 -20.66
N ASN A 8 90.76 62.94 -21.77
CA ASN A 8 92.22 63.10 -21.86
C ASN A 8 92.98 62.32 -20.76
N ARG A 9 92.61 61.05 -20.54
CA ARG A 9 93.17 60.12 -19.52
C ARG A 9 93.01 60.57 -18.06
N ARG A 10 92.15 61.54 -17.78
CA ARG A 10 91.79 61.95 -16.40
C ARG A 10 90.36 61.57 -16.09
N LYS A 11 90.12 61.15 -14.85
CA LYS A 11 88.79 60.84 -14.33
C LYS A 11 88.09 62.12 -13.87
N TYR A 12 86.85 62.28 -14.27
CA TYR A 12 85.97 63.36 -13.85
C TYR A 12 84.63 62.78 -13.36
N SER A 13 83.93 63.54 -12.53
CA SER A 13 82.54 63.26 -12.16
C SER A 13 81.69 64.47 -12.48
N CYS A 14 80.56 64.27 -13.15
CA CYS A 14 79.60 65.33 -13.42
C CYS A 14 78.28 65.11 -12.70
N SER A 15 77.56 66.19 -12.44
CA SER A 15 76.21 66.15 -11.87
C SER A 15 75.40 67.33 -12.37
N LEU A 16 74.11 67.11 -12.56
CA LEU A 16 73.14 68.17 -12.80
C LEU A 16 72.44 68.52 -11.48
N ALA A 17 72.37 69.81 -11.14
CA ALA A 17 71.65 70.32 -9.98
C ALA A 17 70.73 71.48 -10.38
N GLY A 18 69.52 71.55 -9.81
CA GLY A 18 68.52 72.58 -10.12
C GLY A 18 67.23 72.03 -10.74
N GLU A 19 66.17 72.84 -10.72
CA GLU A 19 64.89 72.56 -11.39
C GLU A 19 64.98 72.87 -12.90
N ALA A 20 63.93 72.54 -13.67
CA ALA A 20 63.96 72.55 -15.14
C ALA A 20 64.54 73.83 -15.78
N ASP A 21 64.27 75.01 -15.19
CA ASP A 21 64.71 76.32 -15.70
C ASP A 21 66.03 76.83 -15.11
N SER A 22 66.65 76.11 -14.16
CA SER A 22 67.88 76.53 -13.47
C SER A 22 68.92 75.41 -13.38
N ARG A 23 69.00 74.56 -14.41
CA ARG A 23 69.96 73.45 -14.44
C ARG A 23 71.40 73.97 -14.51
N GLU A 24 72.17 73.62 -13.48
CA GLU A 24 73.60 73.87 -13.40
C GLU A 24 74.37 72.56 -13.59
N LEU A 25 75.24 72.52 -14.60
CA LEU A 25 76.19 71.43 -14.81
C LEU A 25 77.41 71.66 -13.93
N ARG A 26 77.73 70.67 -13.11
CA ARG A 26 78.95 70.67 -12.28
C ARG A 26 79.87 69.55 -12.72
N ILE A 27 81.11 69.86 -13.07
CA ILE A 27 82.14 68.89 -13.47
C ILE A 27 83.30 68.97 -12.49
N ARG A 28 83.56 67.90 -11.76
CA ARG A 28 84.65 67.81 -10.78
C ARG A 28 85.79 66.96 -11.34
N ASN A 29 87.02 67.45 -11.16
CA ASN A 29 88.23 66.69 -11.48
C ASN A 29 88.75 65.90 -10.26
N SER A 30 89.76 65.05 -10.47
CA SER A 30 90.40 64.27 -9.39
C SER A 30 91.14 65.12 -8.34
N GLU A 31 91.44 66.38 -8.64
CA GLU A 31 92.10 67.33 -7.74
C GLU A 31 91.08 68.10 -6.86
N GLY A 32 89.78 67.82 -7.01
CA GLY A 32 88.70 68.45 -6.24
C GLY A 32 88.19 69.79 -6.81
N LYS A 33 88.79 70.31 -7.89
CA LYS A 33 88.29 71.51 -8.59
C LYS A 33 86.99 71.20 -9.34
N VAL A 34 86.04 72.11 -9.26
CA VAL A 34 84.72 72.02 -9.88
C VAL A 34 84.54 73.15 -10.88
N LEU A 35 84.15 72.79 -12.10
CA LEU A 35 83.63 73.71 -13.11
C LEU A 35 82.10 73.71 -13.00
N ALA A 36 81.52 74.84 -12.62
CA ALA A 36 80.08 75.05 -12.52
C ALA A 36 79.58 75.96 -13.65
N ILE A 37 78.53 75.53 -14.35
CA ILE A 37 78.05 76.18 -15.57
C ILE A 37 76.53 76.19 -15.55
N ALA A 38 75.94 77.37 -15.63
CA ALA A 38 74.50 77.52 -15.82
C ALA A 38 74.12 77.20 -17.27
N GLN A 39 72.98 76.53 -17.48
CA GLN A 39 72.48 76.21 -18.82
C GLN A 39 72.36 77.49 -19.68
N GLY A 40 72.98 77.47 -20.87
CA GLY A 40 72.99 78.60 -21.81
C GLY A 40 74.07 79.67 -21.58
N ALA A 41 74.86 79.58 -20.49
CA ALA A 41 75.94 80.54 -20.22
C ALA A 41 77.19 80.28 -21.08
N LYS A 42 77.85 81.37 -21.51
CA LYS A 42 79.15 81.32 -22.22
C LYS A 42 80.36 81.42 -21.29
N THR A 43 80.12 81.66 -20.00
CA THR A 43 81.15 81.68 -18.95
C THR A 43 80.79 80.66 -17.87
N GLY A 44 81.81 80.08 -17.24
CA GLY A 44 81.69 79.14 -16.14
C GLY A 44 82.58 79.55 -14.98
N LEU A 45 82.34 78.98 -13.80
CA LEU A 45 83.12 79.22 -12.58
C LEU A 45 83.98 78.00 -12.30
N LEU A 46 85.32 78.15 -12.28
CA LEU A 46 86.28 77.09 -12.02
C LEU A 46 87.01 77.31 -10.70
N GLY A 47 86.80 76.45 -9.71
CA GLY A 47 87.45 76.58 -8.40
C GLY A 47 87.19 75.40 -7.48
N VAL A 48 87.80 75.42 -6.29
CA VAL A 48 87.50 74.44 -5.23
C VAL A 48 86.21 74.82 -4.49
N CYS A 49 85.98 76.12 -4.29
CA CYS A 49 84.74 76.70 -3.76
C CYS A 49 84.25 77.85 -4.67
N ARG A 50 82.96 78.20 -4.59
CA ARG A 50 82.34 79.21 -5.46
C ARG A 50 82.87 80.63 -5.24
N GLN A 51 83.40 80.91 -4.05
CA GLN A 51 83.89 82.23 -3.63
C GLN A 51 85.27 82.56 -4.22
N GLU A 52 86.08 81.54 -4.48
CA GLU A 52 87.45 81.66 -5.03
C GLU A 52 87.51 81.18 -6.49
N ALA A 53 86.36 80.98 -7.12
CA ALA A 53 86.28 80.44 -8.47
C ALA A 53 86.65 81.49 -9.51
N GLU A 54 87.53 81.11 -10.43
CA GLU A 54 87.89 81.93 -11.58
C GLU A 54 86.81 81.84 -12.65
N THR A 55 86.43 82.99 -13.21
CA THR A 55 85.51 83.05 -14.35
C THR A 55 86.26 82.66 -15.62
N VAL A 56 85.86 81.54 -16.22
CA VAL A 56 86.46 81.01 -17.44
C VAL A 56 85.48 81.06 -18.60
N ASP A 57 85.98 81.37 -19.80
CA ASP A 57 85.18 81.26 -21.03
C ASP A 57 85.05 79.79 -21.43
N VAL A 58 83.82 79.27 -21.37
CA VAL A 58 83.54 77.86 -21.65
C VAL A 58 83.44 77.57 -23.15
N SER A 59 83.47 78.60 -24.00
CA SER A 59 83.52 78.49 -25.47
C SER A 59 84.88 78.04 -25.98
N GLN A 60 85.92 78.11 -25.14
CA GLN A 60 87.26 77.63 -25.51
C GLN A 60 87.23 76.11 -25.78
N PRO A 61 87.96 75.60 -26.79
CA PRO A 61 87.88 74.20 -27.21
C PRO A 61 88.09 73.18 -26.08
N ARG A 62 88.96 73.49 -25.10
CA ARG A 62 89.26 72.62 -23.96
C ARG A 62 88.05 72.43 -23.04
N PHE A 63 87.37 73.51 -22.67
CA PHE A 63 86.19 73.45 -21.80
C PHE A 63 84.97 72.98 -22.56
N TYR A 64 84.77 73.46 -23.79
CA TYR A 64 83.68 73.03 -24.67
C TYR A 64 83.65 71.51 -24.85
N ASN A 65 84.79 70.89 -25.18
CA ASN A 65 84.88 69.45 -25.37
C ASN A 65 84.69 68.68 -24.04
N LEU A 66 85.20 69.20 -22.92
CA LEU A 66 85.01 68.61 -21.60
C LEU A 66 83.52 68.61 -21.19
N ILE A 67 82.82 69.73 -21.44
CA ILE A 67 81.38 69.90 -21.18
C ILE A 67 80.56 68.95 -22.04
N LYS A 68 80.89 68.84 -23.33
CA LYS A 68 80.23 67.93 -24.26
C LYS A 68 80.32 66.48 -23.76
N VAL A 69 81.51 66.04 -23.37
CA VAL A 69 81.72 64.68 -22.84
C VAL A 69 80.99 64.49 -21.50
N ALA A 70 80.97 65.50 -20.63
CA ALA A 70 80.24 65.43 -19.36
C ALA A 70 78.72 65.33 -19.53
N LEU A 71 78.15 66.07 -20.49
CA LEU A 71 76.73 66.00 -20.82
C LEU A 71 76.37 64.64 -21.43
N SER A 72 77.19 64.14 -22.36
CA SER A 72 77.00 62.80 -22.92
C SER A 72 77.09 61.70 -21.84
N ALA A 73 77.99 61.84 -20.86
CA ALA A 73 78.09 60.90 -19.75
C ALA A 73 76.83 60.91 -18.86
N LEU A 74 76.24 62.09 -18.60
CA LEU A 74 74.98 62.19 -17.87
C LEU A 74 73.81 61.58 -18.65
N GLU A 75 73.72 61.82 -19.96
CA GLU A 75 72.68 61.24 -20.83
C GLU A 75 72.77 59.72 -20.89
N VAL A 76 74.00 59.17 -20.93
CA VAL A 76 74.23 57.72 -20.88
C VAL A 76 73.78 57.13 -19.55
N GLU A 77 74.06 57.81 -18.43
CA GLU A 77 73.65 57.33 -17.11
C GLU A 77 72.12 57.41 -16.92
N GLU A 78 71.47 58.46 -17.41
CA GLU A 78 70.00 58.58 -17.43
C GLU A 78 69.35 57.44 -18.21
N LYS A 79 69.84 57.18 -19.42
CA LYS A 79 69.34 56.08 -20.25
C LYS A 79 69.61 54.73 -19.61
N ARG A 80 70.76 54.55 -18.95
CA ARG A 80 71.06 53.33 -18.20
C ARG A 80 70.08 53.11 -17.05
N GLN A 81 69.78 54.15 -16.28
CA GLN A 81 68.79 54.05 -15.20
C GLN A 81 67.41 53.70 -15.75
N LEU A 82 66.97 54.35 -16.83
CA LEU A 82 65.69 54.04 -17.49
C LEU A 82 65.64 52.59 -17.99
N VAL A 83 66.73 52.08 -18.57
CA VAL A 83 66.83 50.68 -19.00
C VAL A 83 66.74 49.73 -17.81
N GLN A 84 67.41 50.03 -16.69
CA GLN A 84 67.31 49.22 -15.47
C GLN A 84 65.89 49.21 -14.90
N ASP A 85 65.24 50.36 -14.84
CA ASP A 85 63.85 50.46 -14.36
C ASP A 85 62.90 49.70 -15.31
N GLN A 86 63.13 49.77 -16.62
CA GLN A 86 62.38 48.98 -17.61
C GLN A 86 62.63 47.48 -17.48
N GLU A 87 63.87 47.04 -17.27
CA GLU A 87 64.22 45.63 -17.03
C GLU A 87 63.51 45.08 -15.80
N GLN A 88 63.44 45.87 -14.72
CA GLN A 88 62.70 45.50 -13.52
C GLN A 88 61.19 45.36 -13.82
N ILE A 89 60.60 46.33 -14.52
CA ILE A 89 59.18 46.27 -14.92
C ILE A 89 58.90 45.05 -15.81
N ILE A 90 59.81 44.71 -16.73
CA ILE A 90 59.68 43.54 -17.59
C ILE A 90 59.73 42.26 -16.74
N SER A 91 60.70 42.15 -15.83
CA SER A 91 60.79 41.02 -14.91
C SER A 91 59.52 40.83 -14.07
N ASP A 92 58.97 41.91 -13.52
CA ASP A 92 57.74 41.86 -12.72
C ASP A 92 56.53 41.45 -13.57
N LYS A 93 56.45 41.96 -14.81
CA LYS A 93 55.40 41.57 -15.77
C LYS A 93 55.52 40.11 -16.19
N ASP A 94 56.72 39.59 -16.39
CA ASP A 94 56.94 38.19 -16.75
C ASP A 94 56.48 37.26 -15.63
N GLN A 95 56.71 37.62 -14.37
CA GLN A 95 56.17 36.87 -13.23
C GLN A 95 54.63 36.87 -13.21
N ILE A 96 53.99 38.01 -13.48
CA ILE A 96 52.52 38.10 -13.55
C ILE A 96 51.98 37.27 -14.74
N ILE A 97 52.67 37.27 -15.88
CA ILE A 97 52.28 36.47 -17.04
C ILE A 97 52.36 34.98 -16.70
N GLN A 98 53.44 34.53 -16.06
CA GLN A 98 53.59 33.13 -15.62
C GLN A 98 52.46 32.72 -14.66
N GLN A 99 52.14 33.54 -13.66
CA GLN A 99 51.04 33.28 -12.73
C GLN A 99 49.68 33.19 -13.45
N LYS A 100 49.45 34.04 -14.45
CA LYS A 100 48.21 33.99 -15.25
C LYS A 100 48.15 32.77 -16.15
N ASP A 101 49.25 32.36 -16.75
CA ASP A 101 49.32 31.17 -17.59
C ASP A 101 49.05 29.90 -16.77
N GLU A 102 49.57 29.83 -15.54
CA GLU A 102 49.23 28.77 -14.59
C GLU A 102 47.73 28.74 -14.26
N GLN A 103 47.13 29.91 -13.97
CA GLN A 103 45.68 29.99 -13.72
C GLN A 103 44.86 29.57 -14.95
N ILE A 104 45.26 29.99 -16.15
CA ILE A 104 44.60 29.60 -17.41
C ILE A 104 44.69 28.09 -17.61
N ALA A 105 45.83 27.47 -17.30
CA ALA A 105 46.00 26.02 -17.40
C ALA A 105 45.04 25.28 -16.44
N ILE A 106 44.93 25.73 -15.20
CA ILE A 106 44.02 25.16 -14.19
C ILE A 106 42.56 25.29 -14.65
N ILE A 107 42.14 26.48 -15.10
CA ILE A 107 40.76 26.72 -15.55
C ILE A 107 40.43 25.85 -16.77
N LYS A 108 41.34 25.72 -17.73
CA LYS A 108 41.16 24.83 -18.89
C LYS A 108 40.97 23.38 -18.46
N GLN A 109 41.74 22.91 -17.49
CA GLN A 109 41.58 21.56 -16.94
C GLN A 109 40.21 21.36 -16.27
N GLN A 110 39.77 22.33 -15.46
CA GLN A 110 38.46 22.29 -14.80
C GLN A 110 37.31 22.27 -15.81
N LEU A 111 37.38 23.10 -16.88
CA LEU A 111 36.42 23.08 -17.97
C LEU A 111 36.37 21.73 -18.68
N GLY A 112 37.52 21.08 -18.89
CA GLY A 112 37.59 19.73 -19.45
C GLY A 112 36.84 18.70 -18.60
N ILE A 113 37.06 18.71 -17.29
CA ILE A 113 36.40 17.79 -16.34
C ILE A 113 34.89 18.05 -16.30
N LEU A 114 34.47 19.31 -16.25
CA LEU A 114 33.06 19.69 -16.25
C LEU A 114 32.36 19.21 -17.52
N ASN A 115 32.99 19.39 -18.68
CA ASN A 115 32.41 18.97 -19.95
C ASN A 115 32.29 17.44 -20.06
N GLN A 116 33.27 16.70 -19.54
CA GLN A 116 33.18 15.23 -19.43
C GLN A 116 32.02 14.80 -18.54
N LYS A 117 31.86 15.41 -17.35
CA LYS A 117 30.74 15.12 -16.45
C LYS A 117 29.38 15.42 -17.08
N LEU A 118 29.28 16.53 -17.82
CA LEU A 118 28.04 16.93 -18.49
C LEU A 118 27.64 15.93 -19.57
N ASN A 119 28.60 15.48 -20.38
CA ASN A 119 28.36 14.46 -21.40
C ASN A 119 27.98 13.11 -20.78
N GLN A 120 28.63 12.72 -19.69
CA GLN A 120 28.31 11.49 -18.96
C GLN A 120 26.88 11.54 -18.40
N LEU A 121 26.53 12.60 -17.67
CA LEU A 121 25.19 12.78 -17.08
C LEU A 121 24.09 12.82 -18.16
N SER A 122 24.34 13.48 -19.29
CA SER A 122 23.39 13.51 -20.40
C SER A 122 23.17 12.12 -21.01
N GLY A 123 24.23 11.32 -21.14
CA GLY A 123 24.12 9.94 -21.62
C GLY A 123 23.36 9.05 -20.66
N GLU A 124 23.67 9.13 -19.36
CA GLU A 124 22.97 8.40 -18.30
C GLU A 124 21.48 8.74 -18.26
N GLN A 125 21.12 10.03 -18.39
CA GLN A 125 19.72 10.46 -18.43
C GLN A 125 18.96 9.96 -19.67
N GLN A 126 19.59 9.97 -20.84
CA GLN A 126 18.97 9.43 -22.06
C GLN A 126 18.72 7.93 -21.95
N GLN A 127 19.68 7.18 -21.38
CA GLN A 127 19.53 5.75 -21.19
C GLN A 127 18.44 5.42 -20.17
N GLN A 128 18.40 6.12 -19.04
CA GLN A 128 17.34 5.94 -18.04
C GLN A 128 15.95 6.25 -18.61
N LEU A 129 15.81 7.28 -19.46
CA LEU A 129 14.54 7.59 -20.11
C LEU A 129 14.10 6.47 -21.06
N GLN A 130 15.04 5.89 -21.81
CA GLN A 130 14.77 4.80 -22.73
C GLN A 130 14.35 3.52 -21.99
N ASP A 131 15.02 3.19 -20.89
CA ASP A 131 14.67 2.05 -20.05
C ASP A 131 13.27 2.20 -19.43
N LEU A 132 12.94 3.41 -18.95
CA LEU A 132 11.60 3.71 -18.43
C LEU A 132 10.53 3.59 -19.52
N GLN A 133 10.79 4.04 -20.74
CA GLN A 133 9.84 3.89 -21.84
C GLN A 133 9.57 2.43 -22.19
N LEU A 134 10.60 1.58 -22.19
CA LEU A 134 10.44 0.15 -22.39
C LEU A 134 9.65 -0.51 -21.26
N ALA A 135 9.92 -0.14 -20.01
CA ALA A 135 9.19 -0.64 -18.86
C ALA A 135 7.71 -0.26 -18.88
N VAL A 136 7.39 0.98 -19.28
CA VAL A 136 6.00 1.43 -19.45
C VAL A 136 5.30 0.64 -20.55
N ALA A 137 5.94 0.43 -21.70
CA ALA A 137 5.35 -0.33 -22.80
C ALA A 137 5.05 -1.80 -22.40
N ASP A 138 5.94 -2.42 -21.61
CA ASP A 138 5.70 -3.77 -21.07
C ASP A 138 4.52 -3.78 -20.09
N GLN A 139 4.47 -2.82 -19.15
CA GLN A 139 3.35 -2.71 -18.21
C GLN A 139 2.02 -2.47 -18.92
N GLU A 140 1.98 -1.64 -19.96
CA GLU A 140 0.77 -1.41 -20.76
C GLU A 140 0.29 -2.69 -21.48
N SER A 141 1.22 -3.57 -21.88
CA SER A 141 0.87 -4.88 -22.44
C SER A 141 0.21 -5.77 -21.39
N GLN A 142 0.80 -5.85 -20.20
CA GLN A 142 0.26 -6.63 -19.09
C GLN A 142 -1.11 -6.12 -18.62
N ILE A 143 -1.30 -4.80 -18.59
CA ILE A 143 -2.60 -4.19 -18.24
C ILE A 143 -3.65 -4.59 -19.28
N ARG A 144 -3.35 -4.48 -20.57
CA ARG A 144 -4.28 -4.88 -21.64
C ARG A 144 -4.66 -6.36 -21.57
N GLU A 145 -3.72 -7.24 -21.25
CA GLU A 145 -4.01 -8.67 -21.06
C GLU A 145 -4.95 -8.92 -19.88
N ARG A 146 -4.70 -8.26 -18.74
CA ARG A 146 -5.58 -8.34 -17.56
C ARG A 146 -6.97 -7.77 -17.83
N GLU A 147 -7.05 -6.65 -18.53
CA GLU A 147 -8.33 -6.04 -18.94
C GLU A 147 -9.13 -6.99 -19.85
N ALA A 148 -8.49 -7.64 -20.81
CA ALA A 148 -9.13 -8.65 -21.66
C ALA A 148 -9.66 -9.84 -20.83
N HIS A 149 -8.89 -10.31 -19.86
CA HIS A 149 -9.33 -11.36 -18.94
C HIS A 149 -10.53 -10.94 -18.08
N LEU A 150 -10.50 -9.71 -17.54
CA LEU A 150 -11.63 -9.15 -16.79
C LEU A 150 -12.89 -9.01 -17.66
N ALA A 151 -12.74 -8.58 -18.91
CA ALA A 151 -13.85 -8.52 -19.86
C ALA A 151 -14.44 -9.91 -20.15
N GLN A 152 -13.59 -10.94 -20.26
CA GLN A 152 -14.02 -12.33 -20.43
C GLN A 152 -14.81 -12.82 -19.21
N LEU A 153 -14.33 -12.57 -17.99
CA LEU A 153 -15.04 -12.91 -16.75
C LEU A 153 -16.38 -12.17 -16.64
N GLN A 154 -16.41 -10.88 -16.98
CA GLN A 154 -17.66 -10.11 -17.01
C GLN A 154 -18.66 -10.65 -18.03
N ALA A 155 -18.19 -11.10 -19.20
CA ALA A 155 -19.04 -11.73 -20.21
C ALA A 155 -19.62 -13.07 -19.72
N GLN A 156 -18.85 -13.86 -18.97
CA GLN A 156 -19.34 -15.09 -18.33
C GLN A 156 -20.42 -14.79 -17.27
N LEU A 157 -20.26 -13.72 -16.48
CA LEU A 157 -21.25 -13.31 -15.48
C LEU A 157 -22.55 -12.77 -16.10
N LYS A 158 -22.48 -12.18 -17.32
CA LYS A 158 -23.65 -11.66 -18.05
C LYS A 158 -24.49 -12.75 -18.73
N GLN A 159 -24.06 -14.00 -18.72
CA GLN A 159 -24.89 -15.08 -19.27
C GLN A 159 -26.19 -15.18 -18.45
N PRO A 160 -27.37 -15.22 -19.12
CA PRO A 160 -28.64 -15.33 -18.43
C PRO A 160 -28.63 -16.60 -17.58
N LEU A 161 -28.99 -16.43 -16.30
CA LEU A 161 -29.11 -17.55 -15.37
C LEU A 161 -30.05 -18.61 -15.97
N PRO A 162 -29.76 -19.90 -15.80
CA PRO A 162 -30.68 -20.95 -16.21
C PRO A 162 -32.05 -20.70 -15.60
N GLN A 163 -33.05 -20.43 -16.44
CA GLN A 163 -34.43 -20.33 -15.98
C GLN A 163 -34.97 -21.74 -15.79
N PHE A 164 -35.44 -22.03 -14.58
CA PHE A 164 -36.09 -23.29 -14.28
C PHE A 164 -37.61 -23.11 -14.40
N ASP A 165 -38.26 -24.02 -15.11
CA ASP A 165 -39.71 -24.10 -15.14
C ASP A 165 -40.25 -24.46 -13.75
N PRO A 166 -41.02 -23.57 -13.08
CA PRO A 166 -41.53 -23.81 -11.73
C PRO A 166 -42.38 -25.08 -11.63
N ALA A 167 -43.19 -25.38 -12.66
CA ALA A 167 -44.06 -26.56 -12.66
C ALA A 167 -43.24 -27.87 -12.71
N LYS A 168 -42.12 -27.85 -13.45
CA LYS A 168 -41.18 -28.97 -13.50
C LYS A 168 -40.45 -29.17 -12.18
N LEU A 169 -40.02 -28.07 -11.54
CA LEU A 169 -39.37 -28.12 -10.22
C LEU A 169 -40.32 -28.69 -9.17
N GLU A 170 -41.56 -28.20 -9.12
CA GLU A 170 -42.60 -28.70 -8.23
C GLU A 170 -42.79 -30.20 -8.41
N ARG A 171 -42.97 -30.67 -9.66
CA ARG A 171 -43.12 -32.10 -9.94
C ARG A 171 -41.94 -32.92 -9.41
N ILE A 172 -40.72 -32.43 -9.54
CA ILE A 172 -39.52 -33.13 -9.03
C ILE A 172 -39.53 -33.19 -7.50
N VAL A 173 -39.80 -32.07 -6.82
CA VAL A 173 -39.80 -31.98 -5.36
C VAL A 173 -40.94 -32.85 -4.80
N ARG A 174 -42.14 -32.72 -5.37
CA ARG A 174 -43.31 -33.55 -5.06
C ARG A 174 -43.02 -35.05 -5.21
N THR A 175 -42.37 -35.45 -6.31
CA THR A 175 -41.97 -36.86 -6.51
C THR A 175 -40.98 -37.33 -5.44
N LYS A 176 -40.06 -36.46 -4.99
CA LYS A 176 -39.08 -36.80 -3.94
C LYS A 176 -39.71 -36.90 -2.55
N LEU A 177 -40.69 -36.06 -2.26
CA LEU A 177 -41.35 -35.95 -0.96
C LEU A 177 -42.47 -37.00 -0.78
N GLY A 178 -43.10 -37.39 -1.90
CA GLY A 178 -44.29 -38.24 -1.92
C GLY A 178 -45.59 -37.42 -1.95
N GLU A 179 -46.59 -37.93 -2.66
CA GLU A 179 -47.89 -37.28 -2.88
C GLU A 179 -48.63 -36.95 -1.57
N LEU A 180 -48.68 -37.90 -0.64
CA LEU A 180 -49.39 -37.74 0.63
C LEU A 180 -48.74 -36.63 1.47
N THR A 181 -47.41 -36.66 1.59
CA THR A 181 -46.65 -35.63 2.32
C THR A 181 -46.80 -34.26 1.67
N TRP A 182 -46.71 -34.17 0.34
CA TRP A 182 -46.84 -32.92 -0.40
C TRP A 182 -48.18 -32.24 -0.15
N ASN A 183 -49.27 -33.01 -0.19
CA ASN A 183 -50.62 -32.48 0.03
C ASN A 183 -50.91 -32.18 1.51
N SER A 184 -50.04 -32.60 2.44
CA SER A 184 -50.22 -32.42 3.89
C SER A 184 -49.49 -31.19 4.45
N ILE A 185 -48.50 -30.66 3.73
CA ILE A 185 -47.75 -29.46 4.13
C ILE A 185 -48.41 -28.18 3.60
N SER A 186 -48.11 -27.04 4.23
CA SER A 186 -48.63 -25.75 3.81
C SER A 186 -48.09 -25.29 2.45
N SER A 187 -48.82 -24.41 1.78
CA SER A 187 -48.39 -23.81 0.50
C SER A 187 -47.08 -23.02 0.62
N SER A 188 -46.85 -22.36 1.75
CA SER A 188 -45.57 -21.67 2.03
C SER A 188 -44.41 -22.66 2.06
N SER A 189 -44.58 -23.79 2.75
CA SER A 189 -43.58 -24.85 2.81
C SER A 189 -43.32 -25.50 1.45
N GLN A 190 -44.36 -25.70 0.63
CA GLN A 190 -44.22 -26.19 -0.75
C GLN A 190 -43.36 -25.23 -1.59
N GLN A 191 -43.64 -23.92 -1.48
CA GLN A 191 -42.87 -22.89 -2.17
C GLN A 191 -41.41 -22.87 -1.70
N ASP A 192 -41.15 -22.86 -0.39
CA ASP A 192 -39.79 -22.85 0.15
C ASP A 192 -39.02 -24.13 -0.23
N LEU A 193 -39.65 -25.30 -0.30
CA LEU A 193 -39.02 -26.53 -0.80
C LEU A 193 -38.63 -26.43 -2.28
N CYS A 194 -39.50 -25.86 -3.11
CA CYS A 194 -39.21 -25.61 -4.52
C CYS A 194 -38.06 -24.61 -4.69
N THR A 195 -38.08 -23.49 -3.97
CA THR A 195 -37.02 -22.48 -3.96
C THR A 195 -35.70 -23.08 -3.47
N ALA A 196 -35.70 -23.88 -2.39
CA ALA A 196 -34.51 -24.57 -1.91
C ALA A 196 -33.87 -25.45 -3.00
N TYR A 197 -34.71 -26.20 -3.73
CA TYR A 197 -34.25 -27.08 -4.79
C TYR A 197 -33.77 -26.32 -6.04
N GLU A 198 -34.41 -25.20 -6.36
CA GLU A 198 -33.99 -24.30 -7.42
C GLU A 198 -32.60 -23.73 -7.13
N HIS A 199 -32.37 -23.18 -5.94
CA HIS A 199 -31.06 -22.66 -5.53
C HIS A 199 -29.99 -23.74 -5.60
N TYR A 200 -30.29 -24.97 -5.12
CA TYR A 200 -29.39 -26.11 -5.27
C TYR A 200 -29.00 -26.39 -6.73
N LYS A 201 -29.95 -26.28 -7.67
CA LYS A 201 -29.70 -26.47 -9.11
C LYS A 201 -28.96 -25.31 -9.75
N LEU A 202 -29.29 -24.07 -9.39
CA LEU A 202 -28.60 -22.87 -9.84
C LEU A 202 -27.12 -22.90 -9.45
N ILE A 203 -26.83 -23.28 -8.21
CA ILE A 203 -25.45 -23.39 -7.70
C ILE A 203 -24.70 -24.49 -8.46
N GLY A 204 -25.29 -25.67 -8.60
CA GLY A 204 -24.67 -26.76 -9.36
C GLY A 204 -24.45 -26.48 -10.85
N ALA A 205 -25.12 -25.45 -11.41
CA ALA A 205 -24.90 -24.97 -12.77
C ALA A 205 -23.84 -23.84 -12.86
N LYS A 206 -23.49 -23.21 -11.73
CA LYS A 206 -22.45 -22.17 -11.65
C LYS A 206 -21.13 -22.80 -11.22
N ASN A 207 -20.09 -22.71 -12.05
CA ASN A 207 -18.77 -23.28 -11.76
C ASN A 207 -17.95 -22.53 -10.68
N PHE A 208 -18.52 -21.53 -9.98
CA PHE A 208 -17.73 -20.53 -9.27
C PHE A 208 -18.06 -20.34 -7.78
N ILE A 209 -19.19 -20.82 -7.26
CA ILE A 209 -19.57 -20.58 -5.84
C ILE A 209 -20.24 -21.82 -5.25
N ASP A 210 -19.56 -22.54 -4.35
CA ASP A 210 -20.09 -23.68 -3.59
C ASP A 210 -20.82 -23.25 -2.29
N ASP A 211 -21.72 -22.27 -2.38
CA ASP A 211 -22.46 -21.77 -1.22
C ASP A 211 -23.96 -22.08 -1.33
N TYR A 212 -24.40 -23.07 -0.54
CA TYR A 212 -25.78 -23.54 -0.49
C TYR A 212 -26.60 -22.88 0.64
N THR A 213 -26.14 -21.76 1.17
CA THR A 213 -26.76 -21.06 2.32
C THR A 213 -28.23 -20.75 2.11
N GLU A 214 -28.60 -20.08 1.01
CA GLU A 214 -30.00 -19.74 0.73
C GLU A 214 -30.87 -21.01 0.61
N ALA A 215 -30.36 -22.05 -0.06
CA ALA A 215 -31.07 -23.32 -0.17
C ALA A 215 -31.28 -23.99 1.20
N GLY A 216 -30.30 -23.90 2.10
CA GLY A 216 -30.39 -24.41 3.47
C GLY A 216 -31.35 -23.61 4.35
N LEU A 217 -31.38 -22.28 4.22
CA LEU A 217 -32.30 -21.40 4.96
C LEU A 217 -33.77 -21.71 4.64
N ARG A 218 -34.08 -21.90 3.36
CA ARG A 218 -35.41 -22.29 2.89
C ARG A 218 -35.90 -23.60 3.54
N LEU A 219 -35.02 -24.60 3.65
CA LEU A 219 -35.33 -25.84 4.37
C LEU A 219 -35.57 -25.59 5.87
N GLY A 220 -34.88 -24.61 6.46
CA GLY A 220 -35.12 -24.17 7.83
C GLY A 220 -36.53 -23.62 8.04
N PHE A 221 -37.00 -22.74 7.14
CA PHE A 221 -38.35 -22.16 7.22
C PHE A 221 -39.46 -23.20 7.10
N VAL A 222 -39.27 -24.22 6.25
CA VAL A 222 -40.20 -25.35 6.16
C VAL A 222 -40.35 -26.04 7.52
N ILE A 223 -39.26 -26.29 8.22
CA ILE A 223 -39.29 -26.94 9.53
C ILE A 223 -39.89 -26.03 10.61
N GLU A 224 -39.62 -24.74 10.57
CA GLU A 224 -40.21 -23.78 11.49
C GLU A 224 -41.74 -23.66 11.31
N THR A 225 -42.20 -23.73 10.06
CA THR A 225 -43.63 -23.64 9.71
C THR A 225 -44.37 -24.93 10.03
N GLU A 226 -43.84 -26.08 9.63
CA GLU A 226 -44.55 -27.37 9.74
C GLU A 226 -44.39 -28.05 11.11
N ILE A 227 -43.38 -27.67 11.90
CA ILE A 227 -43.06 -28.35 13.16
C ILE A 227 -43.07 -27.41 14.35
N VAL A 228 -42.23 -26.37 14.31
CA VAL A 228 -42.02 -25.51 15.49
C VAL A 228 -43.29 -24.73 15.82
N SER A 229 -43.85 -24.04 14.83
CA SER A 229 -45.07 -23.24 14.98
C SER A 229 -46.26 -24.05 15.50
N PRO A 230 -46.68 -25.17 14.87
CA PRO A 230 -47.82 -25.93 15.34
C PRO A 230 -47.59 -26.59 16.70
N PHE A 231 -46.37 -27.08 16.99
CA PHE A 231 -46.05 -27.67 18.29
C PHE A 231 -46.22 -26.67 19.42
N PHE A 232 -45.55 -25.51 19.36
CA PHE A 232 -45.58 -24.54 20.46
C PHE A 232 -46.95 -23.88 20.60
N ALA A 233 -47.64 -23.60 19.50
CA ALA A 233 -49.01 -23.07 19.53
C ALA A 233 -49.97 -24.05 20.25
N LYS A 234 -49.91 -25.34 19.91
CA LYS A 234 -50.79 -26.36 20.50
C LYS A 234 -50.38 -26.74 21.92
N LEU A 235 -49.10 -26.75 22.24
CA LEU A 235 -48.62 -26.94 23.60
C LEU A 235 -49.10 -25.81 24.50
N TYR A 236 -48.94 -24.55 24.08
CA TYR A 236 -49.44 -23.41 24.85
C TYR A 236 -50.96 -23.48 25.06
N GLN A 237 -51.72 -23.80 24.00
CA GLN A 237 -53.17 -23.98 24.10
C GLN A 237 -53.54 -25.07 25.12
N PHE A 238 -52.87 -26.22 25.08
CA PHE A 238 -53.09 -27.33 26.01
C PHE A 238 -52.84 -26.93 27.47
N LEU A 239 -51.76 -26.18 27.73
CA LEU A 239 -51.44 -25.69 29.07
C LEU A 239 -52.45 -24.67 29.57
N ALA A 240 -52.96 -23.83 28.67
CA ALA A 240 -53.97 -22.83 28.99
C ALA A 240 -55.37 -23.42 29.26
N THR A 241 -55.74 -24.53 28.59
CA THR A 241 -57.11 -25.08 28.67
C THR A 241 -57.31 -26.20 29.68
N GLY A 242 -56.27 -26.90 30.15
CA GLY A 242 -56.55 -28.05 31.02
C GLY A 242 -55.39 -28.89 31.57
N GLY A 243 -54.22 -28.33 31.92
CA GLY A 243 -53.15 -29.22 32.41
C GLY A 243 -51.89 -28.65 33.07
N GLY A 244 -51.84 -27.37 33.45
CA GLY A 244 -50.71 -26.82 34.21
C GLY A 244 -51.15 -26.25 35.57
N ASN A 245 -50.21 -26.04 36.49
CA ASN A 245 -50.38 -25.21 37.69
C ASN A 245 -50.60 -23.73 37.31
N ALA A 246 -51.62 -23.45 36.50
CA ALA A 246 -52.00 -22.10 36.15
C ALA A 246 -52.61 -21.46 37.39
N SER A 247 -51.80 -20.71 38.14
CA SER A 247 -52.34 -19.65 38.98
C SER A 247 -53.13 -18.74 38.05
N TYR A 248 -54.44 -18.60 38.31
CA TYR A 248 -55.32 -17.67 37.63
C TYR A 248 -54.60 -16.31 37.49
N GLY A 249 -54.21 -15.94 36.27
CA GLY A 249 -53.49 -14.69 35.97
C GLY A 249 -52.07 -14.80 35.40
N ASN A 250 -51.45 -15.98 35.32
CA ASN A 250 -50.12 -16.11 34.69
C ASN A 250 -50.20 -16.21 33.16
N SER A 251 -49.64 -15.22 32.48
CA SER A 251 -49.52 -15.14 31.01
C SER A 251 -48.39 -16.00 30.43
N PHE A 252 -47.76 -16.87 31.24
CA PHE A 252 -46.62 -17.69 30.82
C PHE A 252 -46.53 -19.00 31.60
N PHE A 253 -45.91 -20.01 30.98
CA PHE A 253 -45.65 -21.32 31.59
C PHE A 253 -44.17 -21.66 31.54
N GLU A 254 -43.64 -22.35 32.53
CA GLU A 254 -42.27 -22.88 32.50
C GLU A 254 -42.29 -24.40 32.33
N LEU A 255 -41.52 -24.91 31.36
CA LEU A 255 -41.46 -26.34 31.04
C LEU A 255 -40.03 -26.72 30.65
N GLY A 256 -39.36 -27.55 31.44
CA GLY A 256 -37.97 -27.95 31.19
C GLY A 256 -37.03 -26.76 31.02
N GLY A 257 -37.25 -25.69 31.80
CA GLY A 257 -36.52 -24.41 31.73
C GLY A 257 -36.84 -23.51 30.52
N LEU A 258 -37.89 -23.82 29.74
CA LEU A 258 -38.38 -22.95 28.65
C LEU A 258 -39.56 -22.16 29.18
N THR A 259 -39.51 -20.83 29.04
CA THR A 259 -40.67 -19.97 29.27
C THR A 259 -41.52 -19.92 28.01
N LEU A 260 -42.76 -20.39 28.11
CA LEU A 260 -43.78 -20.37 27.07
C LEU A 260 -44.68 -19.16 27.27
N LYS A 261 -44.70 -18.24 26.31
CA LYS A 261 -45.55 -17.04 26.29
C LYS A 261 -46.43 -17.03 25.03
N PRO A 262 -47.59 -16.35 25.09
CA PRO A 262 -48.34 -16.02 23.88
C PRO A 262 -47.47 -15.11 23.00
N ASN A 263 -47.43 -15.40 21.70
CA ASN A 263 -46.73 -14.61 20.67
C ASN A 263 -45.19 -14.55 20.80
N GLN A 264 -44.57 -15.48 21.54
CA GLN A 264 -43.12 -15.62 21.53
C GLN A 264 -42.66 -16.41 20.30
N GLU A 265 -41.54 -15.98 19.70
CA GLU A 265 -40.87 -16.75 18.66
C GLU A 265 -40.07 -17.89 19.30
N TYR A 266 -40.37 -19.11 18.86
CA TYR A 266 -39.67 -20.31 19.28
C TYR A 266 -38.78 -20.79 18.14
N THR A 267 -37.66 -21.40 18.50
CA THR A 267 -36.71 -21.92 17.50
C THR A 267 -36.65 -23.44 17.56
N LEU A 268 -36.26 -24.06 16.45
CA LEU A 268 -36.12 -25.50 16.33
C LEU A 268 -35.21 -26.11 17.42
N GLY A 269 -34.14 -25.39 17.80
CA GLY A 269 -33.19 -25.85 18.81
C GLY A 269 -33.75 -25.96 20.23
N MET A 270 -34.96 -25.44 20.48
CA MET A 270 -35.64 -25.57 21.76
C MET A 270 -36.38 -26.90 21.91
N LEU A 271 -36.66 -27.61 20.82
CA LEU A 271 -37.46 -28.85 20.85
C LEU A 271 -36.72 -30.09 21.37
N PRO A 272 -35.46 -30.39 21.00
CA PRO A 272 -34.81 -31.66 21.36
C PRO A 272 -34.82 -31.94 22.86
N ARG A 273 -34.52 -30.91 23.67
CA ARG A 273 -34.50 -31.02 25.13
C ARG A 273 -35.86 -31.34 25.73
N LEU A 274 -36.97 -30.94 25.08
CA LEU A 274 -38.33 -31.23 25.53
C LEU A 274 -38.74 -32.69 25.27
N LEU A 275 -38.07 -33.36 24.33
CA LEU A 275 -38.44 -34.70 23.87
C LEU A 275 -37.62 -35.81 24.55
N SER A 276 -36.36 -35.55 24.87
CA SER A 276 -35.47 -36.55 25.47
C SER A 276 -34.36 -35.92 26.32
N ASN A 277 -33.90 -36.66 27.33
CA ASN A 277 -32.70 -36.31 28.11
C ASN A 277 -31.40 -36.72 27.42
N GLN A 278 -31.49 -37.50 26.35
CA GLN A 278 -30.36 -37.95 25.55
C GLN A 278 -30.71 -37.95 24.06
N TRP A 279 -29.77 -37.49 23.22
CA TRP A 279 -29.89 -37.56 21.77
C TRP A 279 -28.54 -37.44 21.05
N GLU A 280 -28.51 -37.82 19.78
CA GLU A 280 -27.35 -37.73 18.90
C GLU A 280 -27.34 -36.41 18.12
N THR A 281 -26.21 -35.71 18.11
CA THR A 281 -25.99 -34.43 17.41
C THR A 281 -24.73 -34.46 16.56
N TYR A 282 -24.59 -33.47 15.68
CA TYR A 282 -23.33 -33.23 14.96
C TYR A 282 -22.29 -32.56 15.85
N ARG A 283 -21.02 -32.95 15.68
CA ARG A 283 -19.91 -32.26 16.34
C ARG A 283 -19.60 -30.93 15.63
N SER A 284 -19.29 -29.89 16.40
CA SER A 284 -19.04 -28.55 15.84
C SER A 284 -17.84 -28.52 14.91
N ASP A 285 -16.75 -29.20 15.28
CA ASP A 285 -15.52 -29.37 14.49
C ASP A 285 -15.76 -30.14 13.18
N ALA A 286 -16.68 -31.11 13.20
CA ALA A 286 -17.07 -31.86 12.01
C ALA A 286 -17.84 -30.99 10.99
N LEU A 287 -18.65 -30.04 11.47
CA LEU A 287 -19.43 -29.13 10.61
C LEU A 287 -18.61 -27.95 10.04
N GLU A 288 -17.36 -27.78 10.45
CA GLU A 288 -16.46 -26.74 9.90
C GLU A 288 -15.73 -27.20 8.63
N GLN A 289 -15.79 -28.49 8.32
CA GLN A 289 -15.03 -29.08 7.22
C GLN A 289 -15.73 -28.87 5.87
N CYS A 290 -14.96 -28.49 4.85
CA CYS A 290 -15.43 -28.34 3.47
C CYS A 290 -15.81 -29.66 2.81
N SER A 291 -15.32 -30.78 3.34
CA SER A 291 -15.61 -32.14 2.89
C SER A 291 -16.26 -32.97 4.01
N PRO A 292 -17.05 -34.01 3.69
CA PRO A 292 -17.75 -34.79 4.70
C PRO A 292 -16.74 -35.60 5.55
N PRO A 293 -16.78 -35.48 6.89
CA PRO A 293 -15.91 -36.25 7.77
C PRO A 293 -16.32 -37.73 7.83
N ASP A 294 -15.43 -38.57 8.37
CA ASP A 294 -15.72 -39.97 8.68
C ASP A 294 -16.99 -40.09 9.53
N LYS A 295 -17.84 -41.09 9.26
CA LYS A 295 -19.11 -41.29 10.00
C LYS A 295 -18.91 -41.32 11.52
N ASN A 296 -17.83 -41.96 11.99
CA ASN A 296 -17.51 -42.10 13.41
C ASN A 296 -17.05 -40.78 14.07
N LYS A 297 -16.70 -39.77 13.26
CA LYS A 297 -16.28 -38.43 13.70
C LYS A 297 -17.34 -37.37 13.45
N LEU A 298 -18.48 -37.73 12.87
CA LEU A 298 -19.54 -36.78 12.54
C LEU A 298 -20.48 -36.53 13.73
N HIS A 299 -20.75 -37.58 14.51
CA HIS A 299 -21.77 -37.57 15.56
C HIS A 299 -21.16 -37.56 16.97
N ARG A 300 -21.92 -37.01 17.93
CA ARG A 300 -21.71 -37.18 19.37
C ARG A 300 -23.05 -37.29 20.08
N THR A 301 -23.09 -37.97 21.22
CA THR A 301 -24.27 -38.05 22.07
C THR A 301 -24.25 -36.93 23.11
N ILE A 302 -25.34 -36.19 23.22
CA ILE A 302 -25.60 -35.27 24.33
C ILE A 302 -26.41 -36.02 25.37
N VAL A 303 -26.00 -35.93 26.64
CA VAL A 303 -26.76 -36.41 27.80
C VAL A 303 -26.96 -35.24 28.74
N LEU A 304 -28.20 -34.79 28.90
CA LEU A 304 -28.55 -33.77 29.87
C LEU A 304 -29.02 -34.44 31.17
N ARG A 305 -28.25 -34.24 32.24
CA ARG A 305 -28.70 -34.56 33.60
C ARG A 305 -29.71 -33.50 34.01
N ASP A 306 -30.90 -33.94 34.39
CA ASP A 306 -31.97 -33.10 34.95
C ASP A 306 -32.60 -32.02 34.03
N ALA A 307 -32.53 -32.18 32.70
CA ALA A 307 -33.11 -31.20 31.75
C ALA A 307 -34.64 -31.07 31.83
N LEU A 308 -35.34 -32.19 32.03
CA LEU A 308 -36.76 -32.19 32.36
C LEU A 308 -36.99 -32.90 33.68
N ASN A 309 -37.69 -32.22 34.58
CA ASN A 309 -38.23 -32.86 35.76
C ASN A 309 -39.30 -33.90 35.35
N HIS A 310 -39.60 -34.84 36.24
CA HIS A 310 -40.56 -35.91 35.94
C HIS A 310 -41.96 -35.36 35.59
N ALA A 311 -42.39 -34.28 36.24
CA ALA A 311 -43.72 -33.70 36.03
C ALA A 311 -43.87 -33.13 34.61
N ASP A 312 -42.91 -32.33 34.15
CA ASP A 312 -42.87 -31.73 32.83
C ASP A 312 -42.82 -32.82 31.74
N SER A 313 -42.03 -33.87 31.96
CA SER A 313 -41.95 -35.00 31.02
C SER A 313 -43.30 -35.71 30.87
N GLN A 314 -44.02 -35.90 31.99
CA GLN A 314 -45.37 -36.47 31.94
C GLN A 314 -46.36 -35.52 31.29
N GLN A 315 -46.23 -34.20 31.49
CA GLN A 315 -47.08 -33.19 30.89
C GLN A 315 -46.94 -33.17 29.36
N ILE A 316 -45.72 -33.22 28.84
CA ILE A 316 -45.44 -33.34 27.40
C ILE A 316 -46.00 -34.65 26.85
N LYS A 317 -45.80 -35.78 27.55
CA LYS A 317 -46.35 -37.07 27.13
C LYS A 317 -47.89 -37.05 27.08
N ARG A 318 -48.55 -36.38 28.02
CA ARG A 318 -50.02 -36.20 28.01
C ARG A 318 -50.45 -35.33 26.83
N PHE A 319 -49.78 -34.21 26.62
CA PHE A 319 -50.03 -33.34 25.47
C PHE A 319 -49.93 -34.12 24.15
N LEU A 320 -48.82 -34.82 23.92
CA LEU A 320 -48.60 -35.58 22.69
C LEU A 320 -49.63 -36.70 22.49
N ARG A 321 -50.14 -37.31 23.56
CA ARG A 321 -51.21 -38.33 23.46
C ARG A 321 -52.58 -37.75 23.10
N GLN A 322 -52.86 -36.52 23.53
CA GLN A 322 -54.14 -35.85 23.29
C GLN A 322 -54.15 -35.05 21.97
N TRP A 323 -52.98 -34.67 21.47
CA TRP A 323 -52.87 -33.90 20.24
C TRP A 323 -53.12 -34.80 19.02
N GLN A 324 -54.30 -34.68 18.42
CA GLN A 324 -54.69 -35.37 17.19
C GLN A 324 -53.98 -34.77 15.96
N HIS A 325 -52.67 -34.97 15.87
CA HIS A 325 -51.84 -34.52 14.76
C HIS A 325 -50.73 -35.54 14.46
N PRO A 326 -50.38 -35.83 13.19
CA PRO A 326 -49.34 -36.81 12.86
C PRO A 326 -47.98 -36.51 13.50
N LEU A 327 -47.66 -35.22 13.63
CA LEU A 327 -46.45 -34.75 14.33
C LEU A 327 -46.37 -35.24 15.78
N ALA A 328 -47.50 -35.37 16.49
CA ALA A 328 -47.50 -35.80 17.88
C ALA A 328 -46.97 -37.25 18.03
N GLN A 329 -47.36 -38.14 17.10
CA GLN A 329 -46.86 -39.51 17.05
C GLN A 329 -45.37 -39.57 16.70
N TRP A 330 -44.91 -38.66 15.83
CA TRP A 330 -43.50 -38.59 15.46
C TRP A 330 -42.63 -38.07 16.60
N LEU A 331 -43.04 -36.97 17.25
CA LEU A 331 -42.37 -36.42 18.44
C LEU A 331 -42.37 -37.42 19.61
N GLY A 332 -43.39 -38.28 19.70
CA GLY A 332 -43.48 -39.36 20.68
C GLY A 332 -42.37 -40.42 20.59
N LEU A 333 -41.57 -40.44 19.50
CA LEU A 333 -40.39 -41.30 19.40
C LEU A 333 -39.22 -40.88 20.31
N GLY A 334 -39.34 -39.77 21.04
CA GLY A 334 -38.37 -39.36 22.06
C GLY A 334 -36.99 -39.08 21.47
N GLU A 335 -36.00 -39.92 21.81
CA GLU A 335 -34.59 -39.77 21.42
C GLU A 335 -34.39 -39.65 19.90
N VAL A 336 -35.13 -40.42 19.09
CA VAL A 336 -35.02 -40.37 17.62
C VAL A 336 -35.47 -39.01 17.08
N ALA A 337 -36.59 -38.49 17.62
CA ALA A 337 -37.11 -37.18 17.23
C ALA A 337 -36.17 -36.06 17.68
N ALA A 338 -35.69 -36.11 18.93
CA ALA A 338 -34.73 -35.17 19.47
C ALA A 338 -33.44 -35.11 18.63
N SER A 339 -32.88 -36.27 18.29
CA SER A 339 -31.66 -36.38 17.47
C SER A 339 -31.86 -35.75 16.09
N THR A 340 -32.98 -36.08 15.43
CA THR A 340 -33.29 -35.57 14.08
C THR A 340 -33.46 -34.04 14.09
N LEU A 341 -34.22 -33.50 15.04
CA LEU A 341 -34.46 -32.05 15.13
C LEU A 341 -33.18 -31.27 15.49
N ASP A 342 -32.34 -31.81 16.38
CA ASP A 342 -31.07 -31.15 16.71
C ASP A 342 -30.11 -31.18 15.53
N GLN A 343 -30.00 -32.30 14.80
CA GLN A 343 -29.18 -32.39 13.59
C GLN A 343 -29.61 -31.39 12.51
N ILE A 344 -30.93 -31.25 12.28
CA ILE A 344 -31.47 -30.20 11.39
C ILE A 344 -31.13 -28.81 11.92
N THR A 345 -31.26 -28.57 13.22
CA THR A 345 -30.91 -27.29 13.85
C THR A 345 -29.46 -26.91 13.61
N LYS A 346 -28.51 -27.85 13.79
CA LYS A 346 -27.08 -27.57 13.57
C LYS A 346 -26.79 -27.18 12.13
N LEU A 347 -27.39 -27.86 11.16
CA LEU A 347 -27.21 -27.55 9.73
C LEU A 347 -27.91 -26.25 9.32
N ARG A 348 -29.14 -26.00 9.81
CA ARG A 348 -29.87 -24.76 9.59
C ARG A 348 -29.13 -23.55 10.19
N ASN A 349 -28.57 -23.70 11.40
CA ASN A 349 -27.81 -22.61 12.02
C ASN A 349 -26.55 -22.27 11.24
N ARG A 350 -25.90 -23.25 10.60
CA ARG A 350 -24.77 -22.98 9.69
C ARG A 350 -25.20 -22.11 8.52
N ALA A 351 -26.35 -22.41 7.90
CA ALA A 351 -26.93 -21.58 6.85
C ALA A 351 -27.35 -20.18 7.34
N ALA A 352 -27.60 -19.99 8.63
CA ALA A 352 -27.97 -18.68 9.19
C ALA A 352 -26.78 -17.79 9.60
N HIS A 353 -25.55 -18.30 9.48
CA HIS A 353 -24.33 -17.58 9.85
C HIS A 353 -23.54 -17.14 8.61
N PRO A 354 -22.62 -16.16 8.71
CA PRO A 354 -21.85 -15.64 7.58
C PRO A 354 -20.71 -16.60 7.17
N VAL A 355 -21.03 -17.88 6.98
CA VAL A 355 -20.13 -18.96 6.58
C VAL A 355 -20.83 -19.77 5.50
N PRO A 356 -20.14 -20.15 4.40
CA PRO A 356 -20.79 -20.90 3.32
C PRO A 356 -21.29 -22.26 3.81
N LEU A 357 -22.49 -22.63 3.35
CA LEU A 357 -23.01 -23.98 3.56
C LEU A 357 -22.50 -24.89 2.44
N TYR A 358 -21.65 -25.86 2.77
CA TYR A 358 -21.06 -26.76 1.77
C TYR A 358 -22.08 -27.77 1.22
N LEU A 359 -21.82 -28.27 0.01
CA LEU A 359 -22.72 -29.20 -0.69
C LEU A 359 -23.10 -30.44 0.13
N TRP A 360 -22.13 -31.03 0.85
CA TRP A 360 -22.39 -32.22 1.65
C TRP A 360 -23.32 -31.93 2.84
N GLN A 361 -23.22 -30.73 3.41
CA GLN A 361 -24.04 -30.26 4.53
C GLN A 361 -25.47 -30.01 4.05
N PHE A 362 -25.62 -29.33 2.91
CA PHE A 362 -26.92 -29.15 2.26
C PHE A 362 -27.56 -30.50 1.92
N LYS A 363 -26.83 -31.44 1.30
CA LYS A 363 -27.36 -32.77 0.97
C LYS A 363 -27.81 -33.53 2.23
N LYS A 364 -27.12 -33.36 3.35
CA LYS A 364 -27.52 -33.94 4.64
C LYS A 364 -28.80 -33.29 5.17
N LEU A 365 -28.90 -31.97 5.13
CA LEU A 365 -30.10 -31.25 5.54
C LEU A 365 -31.30 -31.64 4.68
N TRP A 366 -31.13 -31.64 3.36
CA TRP A 366 -32.14 -32.10 2.40
C TRP A 366 -32.59 -33.53 2.69
N PHE A 367 -31.64 -34.44 2.93
CA PHE A 367 -31.96 -35.84 3.24
C PHE A 367 -32.73 -35.96 4.58
N LEU A 368 -32.39 -35.16 5.59
CA LEU A 368 -33.11 -35.17 6.86
C LEU A 368 -34.54 -34.61 6.73
N VAL A 369 -34.76 -33.58 5.93
CA VAL A 369 -36.08 -32.94 5.78
C VAL A 369 -36.97 -33.67 4.77
N VAL A 370 -36.46 -33.87 3.55
CA VAL A 370 -37.21 -34.40 2.40
C VAL A 370 -36.98 -35.90 2.23
N GLY A 371 -35.76 -36.38 2.46
CA GLY A 371 -35.40 -37.79 2.26
C GLY A 371 -34.56 -38.04 1.02
N GLY A 372 -34.33 -39.33 0.75
CA GLY A 372 -33.62 -39.82 -0.42
C GLY A 372 -34.36 -40.99 -1.08
N LYS A 373 -33.69 -41.68 -2.00
CA LYS A 373 -34.29 -42.81 -2.74
C LYS A 373 -34.63 -44.00 -1.83
N THR A 374 -33.86 -44.20 -0.77
CA THR A 374 -33.90 -45.40 0.08
C THR A 374 -34.54 -45.16 1.45
N ARG A 375 -34.69 -43.91 1.87
CA ARG A 375 -35.21 -43.54 3.17
C ARG A 375 -35.98 -42.23 3.07
N ARG A 376 -37.13 -42.19 3.74
CA ARG A 376 -37.96 -41.00 3.88
C ARG A 376 -37.27 -39.98 4.79
N GLY A 377 -37.52 -38.69 4.53
CA GLY A 377 -37.15 -37.62 5.42
C GLY A 377 -38.20 -37.38 6.50
N LEU A 378 -37.91 -36.44 7.38
CA LEU A 378 -38.75 -36.00 8.49
C LEU A 378 -40.21 -35.75 8.09
N LEU A 379 -40.44 -35.00 7.01
CA LEU A 379 -41.80 -34.68 6.56
C LEU A 379 -42.56 -35.95 6.14
N GLY A 380 -41.91 -36.87 5.42
CA GLY A 380 -42.50 -38.15 5.05
C GLY A 380 -42.75 -39.06 6.26
N ASP A 381 -41.85 -39.05 7.23
CA ASP A 381 -42.02 -39.80 8.49
C ASP A 381 -43.14 -39.24 9.36
N ILE A 382 -43.56 -37.98 9.17
CA ILE A 382 -44.69 -37.37 9.86
C ILE A 382 -46.00 -37.70 9.14
N TYR A 383 -46.08 -37.45 7.83
CA TYR A 383 -47.36 -37.43 7.11
C TYR A 383 -47.69 -38.71 6.33
N ASP A 384 -46.71 -39.55 6.00
CA ASP A 384 -46.90 -40.78 5.20
C ASP A 384 -46.70 -42.05 6.05
N ARG A 385 -46.96 -41.98 7.36
CA ARG A 385 -46.83 -43.08 8.33
C ARG A 385 -47.92 -44.15 8.17
N GLN A 386 -48.03 -44.77 6.99
CA GLN A 386 -48.88 -45.96 6.76
C GLN A 386 -48.08 -47.27 6.63
N SER A 387 -46.79 -47.30 6.96
CA SER A 387 -45.93 -48.49 6.73
C SER A 387 -44.99 -48.88 7.88
N LEU A 388 -45.29 -48.45 9.11
CA LEU A 388 -44.64 -48.98 10.31
C LEU A 388 -45.70 -49.56 11.26
N SER A 389 -46.30 -50.66 10.82
CA SER A 389 -47.01 -51.63 11.67
C SER A 389 -46.35 -52.99 11.46
#